data_AF-G5E1J8-F1
#
_entry.id   AF-G5E1J8-F1
#
_cell.length_a   1.000
_cell.length_b   1.000
_cell.length_c   1.000
_cell.angle_alpha   90.00
_cell.angle_beta   90.00
_cell.angle_gamma   90.00
#
_symmetry.space_group_name_H-M   'P 1'
#
loop_
_entity.id
_entity.type
_entity.pdbx_description
1 polymer ?
#
loop_
_entity_poly.entity_id
_entity_poly.type
_entity_poly.pdbx_seq_one_letter_code
_entity_poly.pdbx_strand_id
1 'polypeptide(L)'
;ENLKYAADILGQARMIGLLEPINSCTEPRYFLNTPEQAVSLLKKVERPNLKLQMDLFHWQIMGGNLTQNIKNYLPLTGHVQIAQVPHRNEPDSPGELNFIYLFDLLQEL
;
A
#
# COMPACT_ATOMS: atom_id res chain seq x y z
N GLU A 1 -14.62 -13.29 4.83
CA GLU A 1 -16.02 -13.14 4.35
C GLU A 1 -16.29 -11.76 3.75
N ASN A 2 -16.28 -10.66 4.51
CA ASN A 2 -16.59 -9.32 3.97
C ASN A 2 -15.79 -8.94 2.71
N LEU A 3 -14.49 -9.21 2.69
CA LEU A 3 -13.64 -8.92 1.52
C LEU A 3 -14.02 -9.76 0.29
N LYS A 4 -14.39 -11.04 0.47
CA LYS A 4 -14.84 -11.91 -0.63
C LYS A 4 -16.13 -11.37 -1.23
N TYR A 5 -17.10 -11.05 -0.36
CA TYR A 5 -18.37 -10.47 -0.77
C TYR A 5 -18.19 -9.15 -1.54
N ALA A 6 -17.38 -8.23 -1.00
CA ALA A 6 -17.09 -6.96 -1.66
C ALA A 6 -16.41 -7.17 -3.03
N ALA A 7 -15.43 -8.05 -3.10
CA ALA A 7 -14.74 -8.37 -4.35
C ALA A 7 -15.69 -8.93 -5.42
N ASP A 8 -16.61 -9.83 -5.04
CA ASP A 8 -17.57 -10.42 -5.98
C ASP A 8 -18.51 -9.35 -6.56
N ILE A 9 -18.95 -8.38 -5.75
CA ILE A 9 -19.76 -7.24 -6.21
C ILE A 9 -18.95 -6.30 -7.10
N LEU A 10 -17.74 -5.92 -6.68
CA LEU A 10 -16.88 -5.04 -7.47
C LEU A 10 -16.54 -5.65 -8.83
N GLY A 11 -16.35 -6.98 -8.88
CA GLY A 11 -16.08 -7.72 -10.11
C GLY A 11 -17.19 -7.59 -11.15
N GLN A 12 -18.46 -7.60 -10.73
CA GLN A 12 -19.61 -7.40 -11.61
C GLN A 12 -19.61 -6.00 -12.26
N ALA A 13 -19.12 -5.00 -11.52
CA ALA A 13 -18.97 -3.63 -11.99
C ALA A 13 -17.63 -3.36 -12.71
N ARG A 14 -16.78 -4.39 -12.89
CA ARG A 14 -15.40 -4.27 -13.42
C ARG A 14 -14.53 -3.28 -12.63
N MET A 15 -14.74 -3.24 -11.31
CA MET A 15 -13.99 -2.39 -10.38
C MET A 15 -12.94 -3.20 -9.60
N ILE A 16 -11.88 -2.51 -9.19
CA ILE A 16 -10.84 -3.04 -8.31
C ILE A 16 -11.11 -2.50 -6.90
N GLY A 17 -11.06 -3.37 -5.90
CA GLY A 17 -11.02 -2.98 -4.49
C GLY A 17 -9.59 -2.90 -3.98
N LEU A 18 -9.33 -1.99 -3.06
CA LEU A 18 -8.01 -1.76 -2.51
C LEU A 18 -7.97 -2.02 -1.00
N LEU A 19 -6.90 -2.64 -0.53
CA LEU A 19 -6.58 -2.79 0.89
C LEU A 19 -5.39 -1.90 1.25
N GLU A 20 -5.60 -1.00 2.21
CA GLU A 20 -4.60 -0.05 2.65
C GLU A 20 -4.12 -0.39 4.08
N PRO A 21 -2.83 -0.72 4.27
CA PRO A 21 -2.22 -0.76 5.59
C PRO A 21 -1.98 0.65 6.11
N ILE A 22 -2.50 0.96 7.30
CA ILE A 22 -2.32 2.26 7.95
C ILE A 22 -1.35 2.10 9.13
N ASN A 23 -0.40 3.03 9.26
CA ASN A 23 0.59 2.96 10.34
C ASN A 23 -0.07 3.07 11.72
N SER A 24 0.46 2.33 12.69
CA SER A 24 -0.05 2.31 14.07
C SER A 24 0.40 3.52 14.90
N CYS A 25 1.32 4.35 14.41
CA CYS A 25 1.71 5.59 15.07
C CYS A 25 0.59 6.63 15.01
N THR A 26 -0.09 6.76 13.87
CA THR A 26 -1.20 7.68 13.67
C THR A 26 -2.55 7.02 14.00
N GLU A 27 -2.70 5.73 13.73
CA GLU A 27 -3.94 4.98 14.00
C GLU A 27 -3.69 3.69 14.80
N PRO A 28 -3.44 3.79 16.13
CA PRO A 28 -2.98 2.66 16.95
C PRO A 28 -3.92 1.46 17.02
N ARG A 29 -5.22 1.67 16.76
CA ARG A 29 -6.25 0.62 16.84
C ARG A 29 -6.64 0.05 15.47
N TYR A 30 -5.98 0.50 14.41
CA TYR A 30 -6.33 0.06 13.06
C TYR A 30 -5.94 -1.41 12.85
N PHE A 31 -6.81 -2.14 12.17
CA PHE A 31 -6.69 -3.60 12.05
C PHE A 31 -5.53 -4.04 11.14
N LEU A 32 -5.29 -3.30 10.06
CA LEU A 32 -4.34 -3.65 9.01
C LEU A 32 -3.20 -2.65 9.00
N ASN A 33 -2.04 -3.01 9.53
CA ASN A 33 -0.97 -2.04 9.78
C ASN A 33 0.40 -2.39 9.18
N THR A 34 0.54 -3.54 8.52
CA THR A 34 1.74 -3.86 7.74
C THR A 34 1.45 -4.36 6.32
N PRO A 35 2.39 -4.15 5.37
CA PRO A 35 2.30 -4.70 4.03
C PRO A 35 2.16 -6.24 4.02
N GLU A 36 2.91 -6.93 4.88
CA GLU A 36 2.94 -8.39 4.94
C GLU A 36 1.59 -8.96 5.38
N GLN A 37 0.94 -8.29 6.35
CA GLN A 37 -0.40 -8.66 6.78
C GLN A 37 -1.41 -8.51 5.64
N ALA A 38 -1.32 -7.43 4.86
CA ALA A 38 -2.22 -7.18 3.73
C ALA A 38 -2.02 -8.20 2.60
N VAL A 39 -0.77 -8.52 2.26
CA VAL A 39 -0.45 -9.56 1.28
C VAL A 39 -0.96 -10.93 1.75
N SER A 40 -0.82 -11.25 3.04
CA SER A 40 -1.38 -12.48 3.63
C SER A 40 -2.90 -12.52 3.49
N LEU A 41 -3.59 -11.40 3.69
CA LEU A 41 -5.04 -11.30 3.51
C LEU A 41 -5.45 -11.46 2.04
N LEU A 42 -4.78 -10.81 1.10
CA LEU A 42 -5.07 -10.97 -0.34
C LEU A 42 -4.97 -12.44 -0.77
N LYS A 43 -3.92 -13.14 -0.32
CA LYS A 43 -3.74 -14.57 -0.57
C LYS A 43 -4.86 -15.43 0.01
N LYS A 44 -5.39 -15.07 1.20
CA LYS A 44 -6.51 -15.80 1.83
C LYS A 44 -7.87 -15.50 1.19
N VAL A 45 -8.03 -14.32 0.62
CA VAL A 45 -9.30 -13.90 -0.01
C VAL A 45 -9.44 -14.51 -1.40
N GLU A 46 -8.33 -14.72 -2.12
CA GLU A 46 -8.30 -15.39 -3.44
C GLU A 46 -9.23 -14.70 -4.45
N ARG A 47 -9.09 -13.38 -4.58
CA ARG A 47 -9.82 -12.57 -5.56
C ARG A 47 -8.86 -11.64 -6.29
N PRO A 48 -8.70 -11.78 -7.63
CA PRO A 48 -7.70 -11.01 -8.39
C PRO A 48 -8.05 -9.53 -8.52
N ASN A 49 -9.30 -9.15 -8.29
CA ASN A 49 -9.78 -7.77 -8.29
C ASN A 49 -9.70 -7.08 -6.92
N LEU A 50 -9.04 -7.70 -5.94
CA LEU A 50 -8.56 -7.01 -4.75
C LEU A 50 -7.05 -6.84 -4.84
N LYS A 51 -6.58 -5.61 -4.60
CA LYS A 51 -5.17 -5.24 -4.69
C LYS A 51 -4.73 -4.42 -3.48
N LEU A 52 -3.43 -4.19 -3.35
CA LEU A 52 -2.88 -3.28 -2.34
C LEU A 52 -3.05 -1.81 -2.77
N GLN A 53 -3.34 -0.96 -1.80
CA GLN A 53 -3.00 0.46 -1.85
C GLN A 53 -1.67 0.64 -1.11
N MET A 54 -0.63 0.96 -1.86
CA MET A 54 0.71 1.16 -1.34
C MET A 54 0.91 2.64 -1.01
N ASP A 55 0.54 3.04 0.21
CA ASP A 55 0.92 4.36 0.74
C ASP A 55 2.34 4.31 1.30
N LEU A 56 3.30 4.93 0.59
CA LEU A 56 4.71 4.94 0.97
C LEU A 56 4.97 5.65 2.30
N PHE A 57 4.10 6.57 2.74
CA PHE A 57 4.19 7.21 4.05
C PHE A 57 3.94 6.20 5.17
N HIS A 58 2.86 5.43 5.07
CA HIS A 58 2.54 4.40 6.06
C HIS A 58 3.59 3.28 6.08
N TRP A 59 4.07 2.88 4.90
CA TRP A 59 5.06 1.81 4.77
C TRP A 59 6.43 2.19 5.31
N GLN A 60 6.87 3.43 5.09
CA GLN A 60 8.13 3.92 5.65
C GLN A 60 8.11 3.89 7.18
N ILE A 61 7.03 4.37 7.79
CA ILE A 61 6.88 4.42 9.26
C ILE A 61 6.86 3.02 9.88
N MET A 62 6.17 2.06 9.24
CA MET A 62 5.96 0.74 9.83
C MET A 62 7.07 -0.27 9.54
N GLY A 63 7.68 -0.22 8.36
CA GLY A 63 8.61 -1.26 7.91
C GLY A 63 9.80 -0.76 7.10
N GLY A 64 9.79 0.49 6.64
CA GLY A 64 10.87 1.04 5.81
C GLY A 64 11.15 0.16 4.59
N ASN A 65 12.44 0.01 4.27
CA ASN A 65 12.95 -0.88 3.22
C ASN A 65 12.19 -0.74 1.88
N LEU A 66 11.81 0.50 1.54
CA LEU A 66 10.87 0.78 0.46
C LEU A 66 11.31 0.21 -0.88
N THR A 67 12.60 0.26 -1.22
CA THR A 67 13.10 -0.32 -2.48
C THR A 67 12.73 -1.79 -2.65
N GLN A 68 12.95 -2.60 -1.62
CA GLN A 68 12.68 -4.04 -1.69
C GLN A 68 11.18 -4.30 -1.60
N ASN A 69 10.47 -3.56 -0.75
CA ASN A 69 9.03 -3.70 -0.58
C ASN A 69 8.26 -3.31 -1.86
N ILE A 70 8.67 -2.25 -2.56
CA ILE A 70 8.13 -1.87 -3.87
C ILE A 70 8.36 -3.02 -4.86
N LYS A 71 9.61 -3.49 -5.04
CA LYS A 71 9.93 -4.61 -5.95
C LYS A 71 9.08 -5.86 -5.69
N ASN A 72 8.90 -6.21 -4.41
CA ASN A 72 8.18 -7.42 -4.03
C ASN A 72 6.66 -7.31 -4.20
N TYR A 73 6.09 -6.12 -3.97
CA TYR A 73 4.64 -5.97 -3.81
C TYR A 73 3.97 -5.11 -4.89
N LEU A 74 4.73 -4.45 -5.76
CA LEU A 74 4.18 -3.71 -6.90
C LEU A 74 3.28 -4.57 -7.81
N PRO A 75 3.60 -5.85 -8.11
CA PRO A 75 2.70 -6.70 -8.91
C PRO A 75 1.31 -6.93 -8.29
N LEU A 76 1.19 -6.77 -6.97
CA LEU A 76 -0.07 -6.90 -6.21
C LEU A 76 -0.75 -5.54 -5.96
N THR A 77 -0.13 -4.45 -6.40
CA THR A 77 -0.56 -3.09 -6.10
C THR A 77 -1.51 -2.57 -7.17
N GLY A 78 -2.59 -1.93 -6.74
CA GLY A 78 -3.56 -1.27 -7.62
C GLY A 78 -3.43 0.24 -7.61
N HIS A 79 -2.83 0.81 -6.56
CA HIS A 79 -2.65 2.24 -6.39
C HIS A 79 -1.46 2.54 -5.47
N VAL A 80 -0.75 3.63 -5.75
CA VAL A 80 0.36 4.14 -4.93
C VAL A 80 0.00 5.54 -4.44
N GLN A 81 0.23 5.80 -3.15
CA GLN A 81 0.14 7.12 -2.54
C GLN A 81 1.48 7.53 -1.94
N ILE A 82 1.69 8.83 -1.85
CA ILE A 82 2.93 9.42 -1.37
C ILE A 82 2.65 10.60 -0.44
N ALA A 83 3.49 10.73 0.59
CA ALA A 83 3.64 11.93 1.38
C ALA A 83 5.01 11.86 2.07
N GLN A 84 5.61 13.02 2.37
CA GLN A 84 6.91 13.06 3.02
C GLN A 84 6.83 12.59 4.47
N VAL A 85 7.86 11.89 4.94
CA VAL A 85 7.98 11.42 6.33
C VAL A 85 8.94 12.36 7.06
N PRO A 86 8.63 12.77 8.32
CA PRO A 86 7.59 12.22 9.20
C PRO A 86 6.25 12.98 9.22
N HIS A 87 6.16 14.14 8.58
CA HIS A 87 5.06 15.09 8.81
C HIS A 87 3.88 14.98 7.85
N ARG A 88 3.94 14.08 6.86
CA ARG A 88 2.92 13.90 5.81
C ARG A 88 2.71 15.14 4.93
N ASN A 89 3.76 15.94 4.79
CA ASN A 89 3.80 17.12 3.91
C ASN A 89 4.03 16.70 2.44
N GLU A 90 4.14 17.71 1.57
CA GLU A 90 4.46 17.55 0.16
C GLU A 90 5.75 16.73 -0.06
N PRO A 91 5.83 15.90 -1.11
CA PRO A 91 6.96 15.00 -1.34
C PRO A 91 8.30 15.72 -1.57
N ASP A 92 8.28 16.99 -1.99
CA ASP A 92 9.47 17.83 -2.17
C ASP A 92 9.88 18.60 -0.90
N SER A 93 9.10 18.50 0.18
CA SER A 93 9.47 19.09 1.46
C SER A 93 10.64 18.32 2.13
N PRO A 94 11.38 18.98 3.06
CA PRO A 94 12.41 18.30 3.84
C PRO A 94 11.88 17.08 4.60
N GLY A 95 12.54 15.94 4.41
CA GLY A 95 12.23 14.70 5.09
C GLY A 95 13.20 13.59 4.71
N GLU A 96 12.85 12.35 5.07
CA GLU A 96 13.74 11.20 4.91
C GLU A 96 13.59 10.45 3.58
N LEU A 97 12.50 10.67 2.83
CA LEU A 97 12.25 9.99 1.57
C LEU A 97 12.78 10.76 0.37
N ASN A 98 13.59 10.10 -0.47
CA ASN A 98 14.00 10.58 -1.78
C ASN A 98 13.00 10.15 -2.85
N PHE A 99 12.05 11.02 -3.19
CA PHE A 99 11.00 10.69 -4.16
C PHE A 99 11.48 10.59 -5.61
N ILE A 100 12.55 11.30 -6.01
CA ILE A 100 13.13 11.14 -7.35
C ILE A 100 13.54 9.68 -7.54
N TYR A 101 14.31 9.15 -6.59
CA TYR A 101 14.72 7.74 -6.61
C TYR A 101 13.53 6.76 -6.59
N LEU A 102 12.51 7.04 -5.76
CA LEU A 102 11.34 6.17 -5.66
C LEU A 102 10.49 6.18 -6.94
N PHE A 103 10.38 7.31 -7.64
CA PHE A 103 9.69 7.40 -8.93
C PHE A 103 10.47 6.70 -10.03
N ASP A 104 11.79 6.89 -10.10
CA ASP A 104 12.65 6.17 -11.04
C ASP A 104 12.50 4.66 -10.85
N LEU A 105 12.52 4.18 -9.60
CA LEU A 105 12.30 2.78 -9.27
C LEU A 105 10.91 2.27 -9.72
N LEU A 106 9.85 3.06 -9.51
CA LEU A 106 8.49 2.68 -9.93
C LEU A 106 8.35 2.65 -11.46
N GLN A 107 9.10 3.49 -12.18
CA GLN A 107 9.10 3.53 -13.65
C GLN A 107 9.86 2.35 -14.27
N GLU A 108 10.89 1.84 -13.59
CA GLU A 108 11.71 0.70 -14.05
C GLU A 108 11.02 -0.67 -13.91
N LEU A 109 10.01 -0.79 -13.04
CA LEU A 109 9.33 -2.05 -12.68
C LEU A 109 8.01 -2.23 -13.42
#